data_AF-A0A1W9M7B8-F1
#
_entry.id   AF-A0A1W9M7B8-F1
#
_cell.length_a   1.000
_cell.length_b   1.000
_cell.length_c   1.000
_cell.angle_alpha   90.00
_cell.angle_beta   90.00
_cell.angle_gamma   90.00
#
_symmetry.space_group_name_H-M   'P 1'
#
loop_
_entity.id
_entity.type
_entity.pdbx_description
1 polymer ?
#
loop_
_entity_poly.entity_id
_entity_poly.type
_entity_poly.pdbx_seq_one_letter_code
_entity_poly.pdbx_strand_id
1 'polypeptide(L)'
;MKIAELMGWFEGLAGELRSSGISTEITSGLACVHYRFAEFTKDCDVWTDPQHAHDFLNFIAGKTFEQKPVCYRSPMSAPIDIRWLAGGWSSHLSWGEQQRVKLDIFGRPPRITGKQEINKKALFSDLETLVLVKKTQREKDWDSINFMAMQMLESGNQRGLLHLYQAKNLTNILSASVVSEDMVKERPLLEVLKKAGEEKIDSLTHAEKRFWQKVDHYRLEIYQKALTEYAKEAKKILIKKSAFLVAHQKLCDLAEGALPTHPLKGREEEIIEKSKKILWEERKDFDPSWFPIATILEGLLLP
;
A
#
# COMPACT_ATOMS: atom_id res chain seq x y z
N MET A 1 24.84 -11.62 8.07
CA MET A 1 23.48 -11.91 8.53
C MET A 1 22.76 -12.72 7.48
N LYS A 2 22.19 -13.86 7.88
CA LYS A 2 21.34 -14.72 7.04
C LYS A 2 19.97 -14.05 6.86
N ILE A 3 19.28 -14.29 5.75
CA ILE A 3 17.95 -13.71 5.48
C ILE A 3 16.96 -14.01 6.63
N ALA A 4 17.00 -15.22 7.18
CA ALA A 4 16.16 -15.63 8.31
C ALA A 4 16.37 -14.77 9.58
N GLU A 5 17.62 -14.36 9.87
CA GLU A 5 17.93 -13.50 11.02
C GLU A 5 17.34 -12.10 10.84
N LEU A 6 17.39 -11.56 9.61
CA LEU A 6 16.78 -10.28 9.29
C LEU A 6 15.25 -10.32 9.42
N MET A 7 14.63 -11.38 8.91
CA MET A 7 13.18 -11.56 9.04
C MET A 7 12.76 -11.69 10.50
N GLY A 8 13.48 -12.51 11.29
CA GLY A 8 13.23 -12.64 12.72
C GLY A 8 13.39 -11.31 13.47
N TRP A 9 14.33 -10.46 13.06
CA TRP A 9 14.47 -9.11 13.62
C TRP A 9 13.25 -8.23 13.32
N PHE A 10 12.72 -8.24 12.09
CA PHE A 10 11.51 -7.48 11.75
C PHE A 10 10.27 -7.99 12.48
N GLU A 11 10.09 -9.30 12.57
CA GLU A 11 8.99 -9.91 13.31
C GLU A 11 9.06 -9.59 14.80
N GLY A 12 10.26 -9.66 15.39
CA GLY A 12 10.49 -9.24 16.77
C GLY A 12 10.18 -7.76 17.00
N LEU A 13 10.65 -6.88 16.11
CA LEU A 13 10.37 -5.45 16.18
C LEU A 13 8.87 -5.15 16.15
N ALA A 14 8.13 -5.76 15.21
CA ALA A 14 6.69 -5.59 15.09
C ALA A 14 5.93 -6.20 16.30
N GLY A 15 6.37 -7.35 16.81
CA GLY A 15 5.81 -7.96 18.01
C GLY A 15 5.98 -7.09 19.27
N GLU A 16 7.14 -6.44 19.42
CA GLU A 16 7.42 -5.52 20.53
C GLU A 16 6.61 -4.22 20.44
N LEU A 17 6.47 -3.63 19.25
CA LEU A 17 5.60 -2.46 19.00
C LEU A 17 4.18 -2.76 19.48
N ARG A 18 3.62 -3.91 19.05
CA ARG A 18 2.26 -4.33 19.41
C ARG A 18 2.10 -4.62 20.89
N SER A 19 3.10 -5.28 21.49
CA SER A 19 3.12 -5.53 22.94
C SER A 19 3.18 -4.23 23.77
N SER A 20 3.66 -3.15 23.16
CA SER A 20 3.66 -1.80 23.74
C SER A 20 2.37 -1.02 23.47
N GLY A 21 1.35 -1.66 22.89
CA GLY A 21 0.06 -1.04 22.57
C GLY A 21 0.02 -0.25 21.26
N ILE A 22 1.08 -0.29 20.45
CA ILE A 22 1.14 0.40 19.15
C ILE A 22 0.54 -0.52 18.09
N SER A 23 -0.60 -0.11 17.53
CA SER A 23 -1.28 -0.88 16.48
C SER A 23 -0.47 -0.88 15.18
N THR A 24 0.22 -1.99 14.89
CA THR A 24 1.10 -2.13 13.72
C THR A 24 1.03 -3.53 13.12
N GLU A 25 1.08 -3.65 11.80
CA GLU A 25 1.20 -4.90 11.04
C GLU A 25 2.36 -4.87 10.05
N ILE A 26 2.98 -6.03 9.84
CA ILE A 26 3.87 -6.26 8.70
C ILE A 26 3.04 -6.46 7.44
N THR A 27 3.36 -5.73 6.38
CA THR A 27 2.64 -5.77 5.10
C THR A 27 3.57 -5.98 3.90
N SER A 28 3.01 -5.94 2.69
CA SER A 28 3.74 -5.95 1.41
C SER A 28 4.76 -7.08 1.31
N GLY A 29 6.06 -6.81 1.12
CA GLY A 29 7.06 -7.81 0.73
C GLY A 29 7.25 -8.92 1.75
N LEU A 30 7.39 -8.57 3.03
CA LEU A 30 7.62 -9.56 4.09
C LEU A 30 6.37 -10.38 4.39
N ALA A 31 5.18 -9.77 4.29
CA ALA A 31 3.93 -10.49 4.37
C ALA A 31 3.76 -11.45 3.18
N CYS A 32 4.22 -11.10 1.97
CA CYS A 32 4.26 -12.05 0.86
C CYS A 32 5.16 -13.25 1.12
N VAL A 33 6.25 -13.08 1.87
CA VAL A 33 7.08 -14.23 2.30
C VAL A 33 6.32 -15.10 3.30
N HIS A 34 5.64 -14.47 4.27
CA HIS A 34 4.80 -15.18 5.25
C HIS A 34 3.76 -16.09 4.58
N TYR A 35 3.05 -15.59 3.58
CA TYR A 35 2.07 -16.36 2.80
C TYR A 35 2.67 -17.18 1.65
N ARG A 36 4.00 -17.28 1.55
CA ARG A 36 4.73 -18.08 0.54
C ARG A 36 4.52 -17.64 -0.92
N PHE A 37 4.22 -16.36 -1.14
CA PHE A 37 4.17 -15.76 -2.48
C PHE A 37 5.53 -15.27 -2.96
N ALA A 38 6.49 -15.14 -2.05
CA ALA A 38 7.87 -14.78 -2.33
C ALA A 38 8.80 -15.60 -1.44
N GLU A 39 10.00 -15.90 -1.92
CA GLU A 39 11.00 -16.64 -1.13
C GLU A 39 11.69 -15.74 -0.10
N PHE A 40 11.93 -14.47 -0.45
CA PHE A 40 12.59 -13.52 0.44
C PHE A 40 12.24 -12.06 0.11
N THR A 41 12.48 -11.17 1.07
CA THR A 41 12.52 -9.72 0.90
C THR A 41 13.72 -9.13 1.65
N LYS A 42 14.17 -7.95 1.25
CA LYS A 42 15.25 -7.20 1.91
C LYS A 42 14.73 -6.05 2.78
N ASP A 43 13.47 -5.67 2.55
CA ASP A 43 12.83 -4.51 3.14
C ASP A 43 11.59 -5.00 3.90
N CYS A 44 11.27 -4.32 4.99
CA CYS A 44 10.03 -4.52 5.73
C CYS A 44 9.15 -3.29 5.58
N ASP A 45 7.90 -3.53 5.22
CA ASP A 45 6.85 -2.51 5.17
C ASP A 45 5.95 -2.73 6.38
N VAL A 46 5.64 -1.68 7.13
CA VAL A 46 4.69 -1.74 8.24
C VAL A 46 3.56 -0.75 8.07
N TRP A 47 2.34 -1.22 8.29
CA TRP A 47 1.16 -0.38 8.43
C TRP A 47 0.94 -0.10 9.92
N THR A 48 0.97 1.17 10.31
CA THR A 48 0.69 1.60 11.68
C THR A 48 -0.47 2.57 11.71
N ASP A 49 -1.27 2.56 12.77
CA ASP A 49 -2.30 3.59 12.95
C ASP A 49 -1.60 4.96 13.14
N PRO A 50 -1.94 6.00 12.35
CA PRO A 50 -1.34 7.33 12.47
C PRO A 50 -1.44 7.93 13.87
N GLN A 51 -2.45 7.56 14.67
CA GLN A 51 -2.60 8.02 16.06
C GLN A 51 -1.43 7.60 16.95
N HIS A 52 -0.75 6.50 16.62
CA HIS A 52 0.42 6.02 17.35
C HIS A 52 1.75 6.59 16.81
N ALA A 53 1.74 7.59 15.92
CA ALA A 53 2.97 8.11 15.31
C ALA A 53 4.02 8.54 16.35
N HIS A 54 3.61 9.23 17.41
CA HIS A 54 4.52 9.70 18.46
C HIS A 54 5.12 8.53 19.26
N ASP A 55 4.28 7.58 19.69
CA ASP A 55 4.73 6.40 20.44
C ASP A 55 5.65 5.53 19.59
N PHE A 56 5.31 5.36 18.31
CA PHE A 56 6.12 4.65 17.32
C PHE A 56 7.50 5.30 17.16
N LEU A 57 7.56 6.62 17.00
CA LEU A 57 8.80 7.38 16.89
C LEU A 57 9.69 7.16 18.12
N ASN A 58 9.13 7.33 19.32
CA ASN A 58 9.87 7.18 20.58
C ASN A 58 10.40 5.76 20.75
N PHE A 59 9.57 4.76 20.44
CA PHE A 59 9.96 3.36 20.48
C PHE A 59 11.13 3.09 19.54
N ILE A 60 11.01 3.50 18.27
CA ILE A 60 12.03 3.26 17.23
C ILE A 60 13.33 4.02 17.48
N ALA A 61 13.26 5.22 18.06
CA ALA A 61 14.44 6.00 18.42
C ALA A 61 15.36 5.26 19.41
N GLY A 62 14.78 4.39 20.26
CA GLY A 62 15.51 3.54 21.20
C GLY A 62 16.04 2.23 20.60
N LYS A 63 15.70 1.90 19.35
CA LYS A 63 16.11 0.64 18.73
C LYS A 63 17.44 0.76 18.00
N THR A 64 18.26 -0.27 18.18
CA THR A 64 19.53 -0.44 17.47
C THR A 64 19.57 -1.78 16.76
N PHE A 65 20.35 -1.84 15.70
CA PHE A 65 20.71 -3.08 15.02
C PHE A 65 22.22 -3.08 14.80
N GLU A 66 22.92 -4.16 15.20
CA GLU A 66 24.39 -4.21 15.21
C GLU A 66 25.01 -2.97 15.91
N GLN A 67 24.42 -2.54 17.03
CA GLN A 67 24.80 -1.33 17.79
C GLN A 67 24.69 0.00 17.01
N LYS A 68 24.14 -0.01 15.81
CA LYS A 68 23.87 1.21 15.04
C LYS A 68 22.45 1.71 15.33
N PRO A 69 22.26 3.00 15.62
CA PRO A 69 20.94 3.58 15.82
C PRO A 69 20.19 3.71 14.49
N VAL A 70 18.88 3.90 14.58
CA VAL A 70 18.02 4.21 13.44
C VAL A 70 18.42 5.54 12.79
N CYS A 71 18.22 5.65 11.47
CA CYS A 71 18.26 6.92 10.74
C CYS A 71 17.24 6.93 9.60
N TYR A 72 16.89 8.12 9.11
CA TYR A 72 16.17 8.26 7.85
C TYR A 72 17.07 7.84 6.69
N ARG A 73 16.55 6.95 5.83
CA ARG A 73 17.34 6.40 4.72
C ARG A 73 17.24 7.20 3.43
N SER A 74 16.25 8.07 3.32
CA SER A 74 15.92 8.78 2.09
C SER A 74 15.51 10.23 2.37
N PRO A 75 15.93 11.22 1.54
CA PRO A 75 15.39 12.57 1.61
C PRO A 75 13.91 12.64 1.20
N MET A 76 13.38 11.58 0.61
CA MET A 76 11.96 11.43 0.27
C MET A 76 11.09 11.02 1.46
N SER A 77 11.69 10.68 2.61
CA SER A 77 10.94 10.29 3.80
C SER A 77 10.22 11.48 4.39
N ALA A 78 8.90 11.38 4.51
CA ALA A 78 8.15 12.27 5.38
C ALA A 78 8.49 11.97 6.86
N PRO A 79 8.30 12.95 7.77
CA PRO A 79 8.45 12.71 9.20
C PRO A 79 7.43 11.68 9.72
N ILE A 80 7.81 10.92 10.75
CA ILE A 80 6.90 10.06 11.52
C ILE A 80 6.04 10.93 12.43
N ASP A 81 5.01 11.54 11.85
CA ASP A 81 4.07 12.42 12.53
C ASP A 81 2.67 12.21 11.91
N ILE A 82 1.65 12.26 12.77
CA ILE A 82 0.27 11.96 12.41
C ILE A 82 -0.20 12.78 11.19
N ARG A 83 0.22 14.03 11.08
CA ARG A 83 -0.22 14.96 10.03
C ARG A 83 0.10 14.45 8.63
N TRP A 84 1.26 13.82 8.44
CA TRP A 84 1.68 13.29 7.14
C TRP A 84 1.35 11.81 6.99
N LEU A 85 1.46 11.01 8.07
CA LEU A 85 1.11 9.59 8.02
C LEU A 85 -0.38 9.36 7.71
N ALA A 86 -1.29 10.15 8.31
CA ALA A 86 -2.72 10.11 7.98
C ALA A 86 -2.99 10.54 6.53
N GLY A 87 -2.15 11.43 6.02
CA GLY A 87 -2.15 11.89 4.64
C GLY A 87 -1.69 10.89 3.60
N GLY A 88 -1.24 9.69 3.99
CA GLY A 88 -0.71 8.68 3.09
C GLY A 88 0.76 8.87 2.70
N TRP A 89 1.49 9.77 3.38
CA TRP A 89 2.94 9.83 3.27
C TRP A 89 3.59 8.64 3.97
N SER A 90 4.79 8.28 3.50
CA SER A 90 5.61 7.22 4.09
C SER A 90 6.90 7.74 4.69
N SER A 91 7.34 7.09 5.77
CA SER A 91 8.64 7.32 6.39
C SER A 91 9.55 6.14 6.13
N HIS A 92 10.74 6.41 5.59
CA HIS A 92 11.72 5.37 5.27
C HIS A 92 12.91 5.46 6.22
N LEU A 93 13.12 4.39 6.98
CA LEU A 93 14.14 4.26 8.01
C LEU A 93 15.13 3.14 7.68
N SER A 94 16.31 3.24 8.26
CA SER A 94 17.28 2.17 8.20
C SER A 94 18.14 2.06 9.45
N TRP A 95 18.71 0.88 9.63
CA TRP A 95 19.77 0.61 10.59
C TRP A 95 20.94 -0.10 9.90
N GLY A 96 22.07 -0.13 10.61
CA GLY A 96 23.28 -0.82 10.18
C GLY A 96 24.08 -0.04 9.15
N GLU A 97 25.29 -0.53 8.86
CA GLU A 97 26.11 0.03 7.79
C GLU A 97 25.45 -0.19 6.43
N GLN A 98 25.61 0.79 5.53
CA GLN A 98 25.03 0.76 4.19
C GLN A 98 23.50 0.55 4.15
N GLN A 99 22.78 0.92 5.22
CA GLN A 99 21.32 0.78 5.32
C GLN A 99 20.86 -0.66 5.13
N ARG A 100 21.53 -1.60 5.79
CA ARG A 100 21.30 -3.05 5.64
C ARG A 100 19.87 -3.46 6.03
N VAL A 101 19.35 -2.86 7.09
CA VAL A 101 18.00 -3.11 7.59
C VAL A 101 17.14 -1.91 7.19
N LYS A 102 16.06 -2.14 6.46
CA LYS A 102 15.20 -1.07 5.93
C LYS A 102 13.76 -1.29 6.36
N LEU A 103 13.17 -0.25 6.92
CA LEU A 103 11.79 -0.23 7.36
C LEU A 103 11.07 0.94 6.71
N ASP A 104 9.96 0.64 6.04
CA ASP A 104 9.07 1.63 5.47
C ASP A 104 7.77 1.62 6.27
N ILE A 105 7.31 2.80 6.67
CA ILE A 105 6.16 2.98 7.55
C ILE A 105 5.08 3.73 6.80
N PHE A 106 3.86 3.21 6.86
CA PHE A 106 2.68 3.82 6.27
C PHE A 106 1.64 4.00 7.37
N GLY A 107 1.11 5.22 7.50
CA GLY A 107 -0.07 5.46 8.33
C GLY A 107 -1.35 5.01 7.64
N ARG A 108 -1.39 5.24 6.33
CA ARG A 108 -2.53 4.93 5.48
C ARG A 108 -2.08 4.29 4.17
N PRO A 109 -2.15 2.95 4.07
CA PRO A 109 -1.83 2.25 2.85
C PRO A 109 -2.82 2.62 1.73
N PRO A 110 -2.38 2.65 0.47
CA PRO A 110 -3.24 3.05 -0.63
C PRO A 110 -4.36 2.03 -0.84
N ARG A 111 -5.57 2.51 -1.14
CA ARG A 111 -6.76 1.71 -1.49
C ARG A 111 -7.33 0.86 -0.34
N ILE A 112 -6.79 0.99 0.86
CA ILE A 112 -7.47 0.53 2.07
C ILE A 112 -8.62 1.50 2.34
N THR A 113 -9.84 0.96 2.27
CA THR A 113 -11.05 1.69 2.64
C THR A 113 -11.20 1.62 4.16
N GLY A 114 -11.93 2.54 4.79
CA GLY A 114 -12.12 2.55 6.25
C GLY A 114 -12.83 1.31 6.80
N LYS A 115 -13.19 0.35 5.93
CA LYS A 115 -13.68 -0.98 6.27
C LYS A 115 -12.58 -1.93 6.74
N GLN A 116 -11.34 -1.76 6.26
CA GLN A 116 -10.21 -2.54 6.75
C GLN A 116 -9.52 -1.75 7.86
N GLU A 117 -9.41 -2.36 9.03
CA GLU A 117 -8.67 -1.84 10.17
C GLU A 117 -7.44 -2.71 10.40
N ILE A 118 -6.42 -2.14 11.04
CA ILE A 118 -5.29 -2.93 11.53
C ILE A 118 -5.83 -3.98 12.50
N ASN A 119 -5.59 -5.24 12.18
CA ASN A 119 -5.87 -6.38 13.02
C ASN A 119 -4.94 -6.36 14.24
N LYS A 120 -5.49 -5.88 15.34
CA LYS A 120 -4.84 -5.82 16.67
C LYS A 120 -4.44 -7.19 17.23
N LYS A 121 -4.77 -8.30 16.55
CA LYS A 121 -4.31 -9.66 16.90
C LYS A 121 -3.29 -10.28 15.94
N ALA A 122 -3.25 -9.89 14.66
CA ALA A 122 -2.35 -10.47 13.68
C ALA A 122 -1.03 -9.69 13.51
N LEU A 123 0.10 -10.39 13.43
CA LEU A 123 1.41 -9.75 13.17
C LEU A 123 1.54 -9.28 11.71
N PHE A 124 0.89 -9.99 10.79
CA PHE A 124 0.90 -9.70 9.36
C PHE A 124 -0.49 -9.25 8.91
N SER A 125 -0.53 -8.36 7.93
CA SER A 125 -1.77 -8.01 7.24
C SER A 125 -2.41 -9.24 6.59
N ASP A 126 -3.75 -9.25 6.53
CA ASP A 126 -4.49 -10.30 5.86
C ASP A 126 -4.35 -10.24 4.32
N LEU A 127 -4.80 -11.30 3.64
CA LEU A 127 -4.68 -11.42 2.18
C LEU A 127 -5.42 -10.31 1.43
N GLU A 128 -6.58 -9.85 1.94
CA GLU A 128 -7.36 -8.81 1.30
C GLU A 128 -6.62 -7.46 1.35
N THR A 129 -6.09 -7.10 2.52
CA THR A 129 -5.23 -5.94 2.72
C THR A 129 -4.02 -6.01 1.80
N LEU A 130 -3.36 -7.17 1.70
CA LEU A 130 -2.20 -7.35 0.81
C LEU A 130 -2.54 -7.16 -0.67
N VAL A 131 -3.70 -7.65 -1.12
CA VAL A 131 -4.15 -7.41 -2.48
C VAL A 131 -4.33 -5.91 -2.74
N LEU A 132 -4.99 -5.19 -1.84
CA LEU A 132 -5.29 -3.77 -2.01
C LEU A 132 -4.02 -2.93 -2.09
N VAL A 133 -3.03 -3.19 -1.22
CA VAL A 133 -1.74 -2.48 -1.28
C VAL A 133 -0.94 -2.83 -2.53
N LYS A 134 -1.11 -4.04 -3.09
CA LYS A 134 -0.43 -4.49 -4.31
C LYS A 134 -1.09 -4.08 -5.62
N LYS A 135 -2.25 -3.41 -5.61
CA LYS A 135 -2.86 -2.81 -6.81
C LYS A 135 -2.06 -1.59 -7.29
N THR A 136 -0.82 -1.82 -7.71
CA THR A 136 0.14 -0.80 -8.13
C THR A 136 0.22 -0.71 -9.66
N GLN A 137 0.95 0.30 -10.14
CA GLN A 137 1.30 0.42 -11.56
C GLN A 137 2.26 -0.68 -12.10
N ARG A 138 2.82 -1.56 -11.24
CA ARG A 138 3.80 -2.58 -11.65
C ARG A 138 3.12 -3.86 -12.12
N GLU A 139 3.44 -4.29 -13.32
CA GLU A 139 2.85 -5.49 -13.93
C GLU A 139 2.99 -6.76 -13.08
N LYS A 140 4.19 -7.01 -12.54
CA LYS A 140 4.48 -8.20 -11.72
C LYS A 140 3.67 -8.32 -10.43
N ASP A 141 3.13 -7.22 -9.91
CA ASP A 141 2.33 -7.29 -8.67
C ASP A 141 0.95 -7.91 -8.92
N TRP A 142 0.46 -7.86 -10.17
CA TRP A 142 -0.85 -8.38 -10.57
C TRP A 142 -0.91 -9.91 -10.61
N ASP A 143 0.21 -10.58 -10.89
CA ASP A 143 0.28 -12.04 -10.78
C ASP A 143 0.15 -12.48 -9.32
N SER A 144 0.83 -11.78 -8.41
CA SER A 144 0.68 -12.00 -6.96
C SER A 144 -0.75 -11.72 -6.49
N ILE A 145 -1.40 -10.67 -7.01
CA ILE A 145 -2.82 -10.40 -6.72
C ILE A 145 -3.72 -11.57 -7.10
N ASN A 146 -3.55 -12.13 -8.31
CA ASN A 146 -4.34 -13.27 -8.74
C ASN A 146 -4.09 -14.50 -7.86
N PHE A 147 -2.83 -14.76 -7.50
CA PHE A 147 -2.49 -15.88 -6.62
C PHE A 147 -3.09 -15.73 -5.21
N MET A 148 -3.02 -14.52 -4.63
CA MET A 148 -3.69 -14.19 -3.37
C MET A 148 -5.20 -14.39 -3.43
N ALA A 149 -5.83 -13.90 -4.51
CA ALA A 149 -7.25 -14.06 -4.76
C ALA A 149 -7.66 -15.55 -4.83
N MET A 150 -6.87 -16.39 -5.50
CA MET A 150 -7.10 -17.84 -5.55
C MET A 150 -7.01 -18.47 -4.17
N GLN A 151 -6.00 -18.13 -3.36
CA GLN A 151 -5.86 -18.66 -2.00
C GLN A 151 -7.03 -18.24 -1.09
N MET A 152 -7.53 -17.01 -1.25
CA MET A 152 -8.76 -16.57 -0.56
C MET A 152 -9.94 -17.48 -0.93
N LEU A 153 -10.12 -17.78 -2.22
CA LEU A 153 -11.22 -18.64 -2.67
C LEU A 153 -11.07 -20.09 -2.19
N GLU A 154 -9.86 -20.64 -2.23
CA GLU A 154 -9.55 -21.99 -1.73
C GLU A 154 -9.80 -22.14 -0.23
N SER A 155 -9.63 -21.07 0.54
CA SER A 155 -9.95 -21.03 1.97
C SER A 155 -11.43 -20.71 2.26
N GLY A 156 -12.27 -20.65 1.23
CA GLY A 156 -13.71 -20.37 1.35
C GLY A 156 -14.08 -18.88 1.41
N ASN A 157 -13.11 -17.97 1.35
CA ASN A 157 -13.37 -16.54 1.30
C ASN A 157 -13.74 -16.10 -0.13
N GLN A 158 -15.05 -15.98 -0.38
CA GLN A 158 -15.62 -15.59 -1.68
C GLN A 158 -15.18 -14.19 -2.14
N ARG A 159 -14.69 -13.31 -1.25
CA ARG A 159 -14.20 -11.98 -1.62
C ARG A 159 -12.99 -12.03 -2.55
N GLY A 160 -12.29 -13.18 -2.65
CA GLY A 160 -11.23 -13.37 -3.65
C GLY A 160 -11.68 -13.08 -5.10
N LEU A 161 -12.98 -13.24 -5.42
CA LEU A 161 -13.53 -12.87 -6.73
C LEU A 161 -13.38 -11.38 -7.07
N LEU A 162 -13.35 -10.47 -6.08
CA LEU A 162 -13.10 -9.04 -6.27
C LEU A 162 -11.69 -8.74 -6.77
N HIS A 163 -10.81 -9.73 -6.72
CA HIS A 163 -9.37 -9.58 -6.85
C HIS A 163 -8.77 -10.47 -7.94
N LEU A 164 -9.59 -11.27 -8.61
CA LEU A 164 -9.17 -12.10 -9.72
C LEU A 164 -9.27 -11.31 -11.03
N TYR A 165 -8.20 -11.30 -11.81
CA TYR A 165 -8.06 -10.58 -13.09
C TYR A 165 -7.63 -11.48 -14.25
N GLN A 166 -7.17 -12.71 -13.98
CA GLN A 166 -6.86 -13.71 -14.99
C GLN A 166 -8.14 -14.32 -15.55
N ALA A 167 -8.34 -14.17 -16.87
CA ALA A 167 -9.57 -14.55 -17.55
C ALA A 167 -9.93 -16.02 -17.37
N LYS A 168 -8.95 -16.91 -17.59
CA LYS A 168 -9.13 -18.36 -17.46
C LYS A 168 -9.67 -18.76 -16.08
N ASN A 169 -9.09 -18.21 -15.01
CA ASN A 169 -9.53 -18.52 -13.65
C ASN A 169 -10.92 -17.93 -13.38
N LEU A 170 -11.16 -16.69 -13.83
CA LEU A 170 -12.47 -16.03 -13.70
C LEU A 170 -13.57 -16.81 -14.41
N THR A 171 -13.38 -17.23 -15.66
CA THR A 171 -14.36 -18.01 -16.44
C THR A 171 -14.77 -19.28 -15.69
N ASN A 172 -13.78 -20.02 -15.19
CA ASN A 172 -14.02 -21.27 -14.48
C ASN A 172 -14.77 -21.06 -13.16
N ILE A 173 -14.40 -20.02 -12.39
CA ILE A 173 -14.89 -19.83 -11.04
C ILE A 173 -16.22 -19.07 -11.02
N LEU A 174 -16.38 -18.01 -11.84
CA LEU A 174 -17.58 -17.17 -11.87
C LEU A 174 -18.84 -17.96 -12.22
N SER A 175 -18.73 -18.95 -13.11
CA SER A 175 -19.86 -19.78 -13.53
C SER A 175 -20.49 -20.57 -12.37
N ALA A 176 -19.68 -20.98 -11.40
CA ALA A 176 -20.10 -21.76 -10.23
C ALA A 176 -20.30 -20.91 -8.96
N SER A 177 -19.93 -19.63 -8.99
CA SER A 177 -19.89 -18.79 -7.78
C SER A 177 -21.13 -17.94 -7.58
N VAL A 178 -21.47 -17.72 -6.31
CA VAL A 178 -22.47 -16.73 -5.91
C VAL A 178 -21.78 -15.38 -5.79
N VAL A 179 -22.16 -14.43 -6.64
CA VAL A 179 -21.71 -13.04 -6.57
C VAL A 179 -22.77 -12.25 -5.81
N SER A 180 -22.43 -11.70 -4.65
CA SER A 180 -23.36 -10.89 -3.84
C SER A 180 -23.50 -9.47 -4.39
N GLU A 181 -24.59 -8.79 -4.03
CA GLU A 181 -24.82 -7.39 -4.40
C GLU A 181 -23.72 -6.46 -3.90
N ASP A 182 -23.21 -6.68 -2.67
CA ASP A 182 -22.10 -5.92 -2.12
C ASP A 182 -20.84 -6.06 -2.97
N MET A 183 -20.57 -7.25 -3.50
CA MET A 183 -19.42 -7.47 -4.38
C MET A 183 -19.60 -6.77 -5.73
N VAL A 184 -20.81 -6.75 -6.28
CA VAL A 184 -21.12 -5.98 -7.49
C VAL A 184 -20.96 -4.48 -7.23
N LYS A 185 -21.40 -3.98 -6.07
CA LYS A 185 -21.19 -2.58 -5.69
C LYS A 185 -19.70 -2.23 -5.59
N GLU A 186 -18.89 -3.13 -5.04
CA GLU A 186 -17.45 -2.93 -4.91
C GLU A 186 -16.67 -3.10 -6.23
N ARG A 187 -17.15 -3.98 -7.13
CA ARG A 187 -16.59 -4.24 -8.46
C ARG A 187 -17.72 -4.49 -9.48
N PRO A 188 -18.31 -3.42 -10.05
CA PRO A 188 -19.47 -3.52 -10.95
C PRO A 188 -19.24 -4.43 -12.15
N LEU A 189 -17.98 -4.51 -12.62
CA LEU A 189 -17.59 -5.38 -13.72
C LEU A 189 -17.93 -6.87 -13.49
N LEU A 190 -18.06 -7.35 -12.25
CA LEU A 190 -18.42 -8.74 -11.96
C LEU A 190 -19.77 -9.17 -12.58
N GLU A 191 -20.74 -8.26 -12.65
CA GLU A 191 -22.04 -8.57 -13.25
C GLU A 191 -21.92 -8.82 -14.76
N VAL A 192 -21.10 -8.01 -15.43
CA VAL A 192 -20.83 -8.12 -16.86
C VAL A 192 -20.03 -9.40 -17.15
N LEU A 193 -18.99 -9.67 -16.36
CA LEU A 193 -18.13 -10.84 -16.53
C LEU A 193 -18.89 -12.15 -16.38
N LYS A 194 -19.89 -12.22 -15.50
CA LYS A 194 -20.72 -13.42 -15.30
C LYS A 194 -21.47 -13.86 -16.57
N LYS A 195 -21.76 -12.91 -17.47
CA LYS A 195 -22.50 -13.14 -18.72
C LYS A 195 -21.58 -13.20 -19.96
N ALA A 196 -20.29 -12.95 -19.77
CA ALA A 196 -19.33 -12.82 -20.86
C ALA A 196 -18.62 -14.15 -21.18
N GLY A 197 -18.23 -14.33 -22.44
CA GLY A 197 -17.30 -15.40 -22.85
C GLY A 197 -15.86 -15.08 -22.48
N GLU A 198 -14.97 -16.08 -22.49
CA GLU A 198 -13.57 -15.97 -22.04
C GLU A 198 -12.80 -14.82 -22.71
N GLU A 199 -12.92 -14.64 -24.02
CA GLU A 199 -12.26 -13.56 -24.75
C GLU A 199 -12.70 -12.17 -24.25
N LYS A 200 -14.00 -11.99 -24.00
CA LYS A 200 -14.52 -10.73 -23.49
C LYS A 200 -14.14 -10.52 -22.02
N ILE A 201 -14.07 -11.60 -21.22
CA ILE A 201 -13.57 -11.55 -19.84
C ILE A 201 -12.12 -11.04 -19.83
N ASP A 202 -11.22 -11.63 -20.63
CA ASP A 202 -9.82 -11.22 -20.71
C ASP A 202 -9.68 -9.75 -21.11
N SER A 203 -10.41 -9.37 -22.15
CA SER A 203 -10.42 -8.02 -22.67
C SER A 203 -10.88 -6.98 -21.65
N LEU A 204 -11.89 -7.30 -20.84
CA LEU A 204 -12.46 -6.42 -19.82
C LEU A 204 -11.60 -6.35 -18.56
N THR A 205 -11.06 -7.48 -18.09
CA THR A 205 -10.20 -7.50 -16.89
C THR A 205 -8.85 -6.86 -17.17
N HIS A 206 -8.34 -6.96 -18.40
CA HIS A 206 -7.17 -6.20 -18.83
C HIS A 206 -7.43 -4.69 -18.75
N ALA A 207 -8.57 -4.21 -19.26
CA ALA A 207 -8.94 -2.79 -19.18
C ALA A 207 -9.09 -2.31 -17.73
N GLU A 208 -9.73 -3.11 -16.87
CA GLU A 208 -9.84 -2.79 -15.44
C GLU A 208 -8.47 -2.77 -14.74
N LYS A 209 -7.59 -3.72 -15.05
CA LYS A 209 -6.21 -3.72 -14.55
C LYS A 209 -5.48 -2.44 -14.96
N ARG A 210 -5.56 -2.06 -16.24
CA ARG A 210 -4.95 -0.81 -16.76
C ARG A 210 -5.50 0.42 -16.05
N PHE A 211 -6.80 0.45 -15.76
CA PHE A 211 -7.41 1.52 -14.97
C PHE A 211 -6.75 1.69 -13.61
N TRP A 212 -6.65 0.61 -12.85
CA TRP A 212 -6.02 0.63 -11.53
C TRP A 212 -4.54 1.04 -11.59
N GLN A 213 -3.81 0.60 -12.62
CA GLN A 213 -2.43 1.04 -12.85
C GLN A 213 -2.35 2.55 -13.08
N LYS A 214 -3.29 3.13 -13.85
CA LYS A 214 -3.35 4.58 -14.10
C LYS A 214 -3.77 5.38 -12.87
N VAL A 215 -4.72 4.88 -12.09
CA VAL A 215 -5.11 5.48 -10.79
C VAL A 215 -3.90 5.55 -9.87
N ASP A 216 -3.13 4.45 -9.74
CA ASP A 216 -1.92 4.44 -8.91
C ASP A 216 -0.83 5.39 -9.44
N HIS A 217 -0.65 5.43 -10.76
CA HIS A 217 0.30 6.31 -11.42
C HIS A 217 0.02 7.80 -11.11
N TYR A 218 -1.20 8.27 -11.37
CA TYR A 218 -1.57 9.66 -11.13
C TYR A 218 -1.58 10.03 -9.66
N ARG A 219 -1.97 9.08 -8.78
CA ARG A 219 -1.81 9.24 -7.35
C ARG A 219 -0.34 9.51 -7.01
N LEU A 220 0.60 8.67 -7.45
CA LEU A 220 2.02 8.83 -7.18
C LEU A 220 2.60 10.13 -7.76
N GLU A 221 2.15 10.55 -8.94
CA GLU A 221 2.58 11.80 -9.57
C GLU A 221 2.30 13.01 -8.66
N ILE A 222 1.13 13.05 -8.01
CA ILE A 222 0.77 14.12 -7.07
C ILE A 222 1.74 14.16 -5.87
N TYR A 223 2.02 13.01 -5.25
CA TYR A 223 2.99 12.92 -4.14
C TYR A 223 4.39 13.33 -4.58
N GLN A 224 4.87 12.82 -5.73
CA GLN A 224 6.20 13.12 -6.25
C GLN A 224 6.39 14.61 -6.54
N LYS A 225 5.37 15.26 -7.12
CA LYS A 225 5.38 16.70 -7.37
C LYS A 225 5.49 17.49 -6.07
N ALA A 226 4.70 17.13 -5.05
CA ALA A 226 4.74 17.77 -3.74
C ALA A 226 6.09 17.55 -3.01
N LEU A 227 6.75 16.42 -3.24
CA LEU A 227 7.98 16.04 -2.56
C LEU A 227 9.24 16.74 -3.10
N THR A 228 9.20 17.32 -4.30
CA THR A 228 10.41 17.77 -5.03
C THR A 228 11.25 18.77 -4.23
N GLU A 229 10.62 19.86 -3.75
CA GLU A 229 11.34 20.89 -2.98
C GLU A 229 11.71 20.41 -1.57
N TYR A 230 10.80 19.68 -0.92
CA TYR A 230 11.07 19.07 0.38
C TYR A 230 12.31 18.16 0.33
N ALA A 231 12.40 17.25 -0.64
CA ALA A 231 13.49 16.29 -0.72
C ALA A 231 14.86 16.95 -0.90
N LYS A 232 14.92 18.06 -1.65
CA LYS A 232 16.15 18.83 -1.84
C LYS A 232 16.69 19.39 -0.53
N GLU A 233 15.82 19.97 0.30
CA GLU A 233 16.20 20.54 1.60
C GLU A 233 16.41 19.46 2.67
N ALA A 234 15.56 18.43 2.70
CA ALA A 234 15.70 17.27 3.57
C ALA A 234 17.05 16.59 3.39
N LYS A 235 17.55 16.48 2.15
CA LYS A 235 18.89 15.94 1.87
C LYS A 235 19.99 16.69 2.63
N LYS A 236 19.90 18.03 2.73
CA LYS A 236 20.88 18.84 3.46
C LYS A 236 20.83 18.59 4.97
N ILE A 237 19.64 18.30 5.52
CA ILE A 237 19.46 17.91 6.91
C ILE A 237 20.12 16.55 7.16
N LEU A 238 19.82 15.55 6.31
CA LEU A 238 20.27 14.18 6.50
C LEU A 238 21.78 13.98 6.32
N ILE A 239 22.44 14.79 5.47
CA ILE A 239 23.91 14.74 5.29
C ILE A 239 24.67 15.08 6.58
N LYS A 240 24.10 15.91 7.47
CA LYS A 240 24.77 16.37 8.69
C LYS A 240 24.90 15.27 9.77
N LYS A 241 24.31 14.08 9.56
CA LYS A 241 24.38 12.91 10.46
C LYS A 241 24.13 13.24 11.94
N SER A 242 23.13 14.07 12.23
CA SER A 242 22.70 14.32 13.61
C SER A 242 21.99 13.09 14.21
N ALA A 243 21.86 13.07 15.53
CA ALA A 243 21.03 12.09 16.23
C ALA A 243 19.62 12.02 15.62
N PHE A 244 19.01 10.84 15.64
CA PHE A 244 17.75 10.57 14.93
C PHE A 244 16.63 11.56 15.28
N LEU A 245 16.37 11.77 16.57
CA LEU A 245 15.31 12.70 17.02
C LEU A 245 15.59 14.16 16.62
N VAL A 246 16.86 14.56 16.60
CA VAL A 246 17.26 15.91 16.12
C VAL A 246 17.06 16.05 14.62
N ALA A 247 17.39 15.01 13.84
CA ALA A 247 17.11 14.99 12.41
C ALA A 247 15.60 15.01 12.15
N HIS A 248 14.83 14.21 12.91
CA HIS A 248 13.38 14.13 12.81
C HIS A 248 12.72 15.48 13.05
N GLN A 249 13.07 16.18 14.14
CA GLN A 249 12.50 17.51 14.43
C GLN A 249 12.75 18.48 13.28
N LYS A 250 13.97 18.53 12.73
CA LYS A 250 14.28 19.38 11.57
C LYS A 250 13.48 19.01 10.32
N LEU A 251 13.18 17.73 10.12
CA LEU A 251 12.31 17.28 9.03
C LEU A 251 10.86 17.69 9.28
N CYS A 252 10.36 17.63 10.53
CA CYS A 252 9.04 18.17 10.89
C CYS A 252 8.95 19.67 10.58
N ASP A 253 9.91 20.45 11.06
CA ASP A 253 9.94 21.91 10.84
C ASP A 253 9.96 22.25 9.33
N LEU A 254 10.72 21.48 8.54
CA LEU A 254 10.73 21.62 7.08
C LEU A 254 9.39 21.22 6.44
N ALA A 255 8.82 20.10 6.86
CA ALA A 255 7.60 19.55 6.28
C ALA A 255 6.39 20.46 6.53
N GLU A 256 6.33 21.19 7.64
CA GLU A 256 5.26 22.16 7.94
C GLU A 256 5.08 23.23 6.86
N GLY A 257 6.19 23.67 6.24
CA GLY A 257 6.16 24.66 5.17
C GLY A 257 6.23 24.08 3.75
N ALA A 258 6.61 22.80 3.60
CA ALA A 258 6.97 22.24 2.30
C ALA A 258 6.09 21.05 1.85
N LEU A 259 5.44 20.33 2.77
CA LEU A 259 4.63 19.16 2.44
C LEU A 259 3.15 19.40 2.77
N PRO A 260 2.23 19.18 1.82
CA PRO A 260 0.81 19.15 2.14
C PRO A 260 0.52 17.96 3.06
N THR A 261 -0.31 18.15 4.07
CA THR A 261 -0.71 17.06 4.98
C THR A 261 -1.52 16.00 4.24
N HIS A 262 -2.50 16.39 3.40
CA HIS A 262 -3.31 15.47 2.60
C HIS A 262 -3.21 15.80 1.10
N PRO A 263 -2.18 15.33 0.38
CA PRO A 263 -1.92 15.72 -1.02
C PRO A 263 -3.03 15.32 -2.01
N LEU A 264 -3.83 14.30 -1.68
CA LEU A 264 -4.90 13.81 -2.55
C LEU A 264 -6.22 14.53 -2.36
N LYS A 265 -6.41 15.23 -1.24
CA LYS A 265 -7.69 15.84 -0.85
C LYS A 265 -8.18 16.81 -1.93
N GLY A 266 -9.34 16.52 -2.51
CA GLY A 266 -9.96 17.32 -3.57
C GLY A 266 -9.40 17.08 -4.97
N ARG A 267 -8.64 16.00 -5.17
CA ARG A 267 -8.07 15.58 -6.48
C ARG A 267 -8.52 14.19 -6.91
N GLU A 268 -9.41 13.57 -6.15
CA GLU A 268 -9.79 12.17 -6.34
C GLU A 268 -10.55 11.97 -7.65
N GLU A 269 -11.50 12.87 -7.94
CA GLU A 269 -12.23 12.90 -9.21
C GLU A 269 -11.28 13.18 -10.39
N GLU A 270 -10.31 14.08 -10.23
CA GLU A 270 -9.30 14.37 -11.25
C GLU A 270 -8.51 13.11 -11.63
N ILE A 271 -8.05 12.35 -10.63
CA ILE A 271 -7.32 11.08 -10.83
C ILE A 271 -8.19 10.08 -11.57
N ILE A 272 -9.45 9.93 -11.17
CA ILE A 272 -10.39 8.99 -11.77
C ILE A 272 -10.67 9.37 -13.23
N GLU A 273 -11.00 10.63 -13.50
CA GLU A 273 -11.33 11.10 -14.85
C GLU A 273 -10.13 11.01 -15.80
N LYS A 274 -8.92 11.35 -15.34
CA LYS A 274 -7.69 11.14 -16.11
C LYS A 274 -7.47 9.66 -16.44
N SER A 275 -7.71 8.78 -15.46
CA SER A 275 -7.56 7.34 -15.64
C SER A 275 -8.60 6.76 -16.61
N LYS A 276 -9.85 7.21 -16.56
CA LYS A 276 -10.92 6.83 -17.50
C LYS A 276 -10.63 7.29 -18.91
N LYS A 277 -10.20 8.55 -19.08
CA LYS A 277 -9.99 9.16 -20.41
C LYS A 277 -9.01 8.34 -21.25
N ILE A 278 -7.90 7.91 -20.67
CA ILE A 278 -6.91 7.08 -21.38
C ILE A 278 -7.51 5.75 -21.84
N LEU A 279 -8.31 5.10 -20.98
CA LEU A 279 -8.92 3.83 -21.34
C LEU A 279 -9.97 3.97 -22.41
N TRP A 280 -10.75 5.06 -22.37
CA TRP A 280 -11.74 5.35 -23.41
C TRP A 280 -11.07 5.58 -24.77
N GLU A 281 -9.94 6.28 -24.78
CA GLU A 281 -9.13 6.49 -26.00
C GLU A 281 -8.57 5.17 -26.55
N GLU A 282 -8.24 4.22 -25.67
CA GLU A 282 -7.76 2.88 -26.04
C GLU A 282 -8.89 1.90 -26.41
N ARG A 283 -10.10 2.07 -25.85
CA ARG A 283 -11.21 1.08 -25.88
C ARG A 283 -12.60 1.76 -25.85
N LYS A 284 -13.16 2.00 -27.04
CA LYS A 284 -14.51 2.60 -27.19
C LYS A 284 -15.67 1.68 -26.78
N ASP A 285 -15.41 0.38 -26.60
CA ASP A 285 -16.41 -0.62 -26.19
C ASP A 285 -16.57 -0.75 -24.67
N PHE A 286 -15.95 0.14 -23.90
CA PHE A 286 -15.91 0.09 -22.45
C PHE A 286 -16.89 1.09 -21.81
N ASP A 287 -17.78 0.64 -20.93
CA ASP A 287 -18.66 1.52 -20.17
C ASP A 287 -17.96 2.01 -18.88
N PRO A 288 -17.80 3.34 -18.68
CA PRO A 288 -17.24 3.89 -17.44
C PRO A 288 -17.98 3.48 -16.17
N SER A 289 -19.26 3.06 -16.26
CA SER A 289 -20.06 2.58 -15.13
C SER A 289 -19.55 1.26 -14.54
N TRP A 290 -18.72 0.52 -15.28
CA TRP A 290 -18.11 -0.73 -14.81
C TRP A 290 -16.95 -0.53 -13.84
N PHE A 291 -16.46 0.70 -13.68
CA PHE A 291 -15.37 0.99 -12.76
C PHE A 291 -15.86 1.17 -11.32
N PRO A 292 -15.08 0.70 -10.33
CA PRO A 292 -15.43 0.78 -8.92
C PRO A 292 -15.17 2.18 -8.34
N ILE A 293 -15.83 3.21 -8.91
CA ILE A 293 -15.60 4.63 -8.58
C ILE A 293 -15.81 4.90 -7.10
N ALA A 294 -16.89 4.40 -6.51
CA ALA A 294 -17.18 4.60 -5.09
C ALA A 294 -16.08 4.01 -4.20
N THR A 295 -15.63 2.79 -4.48
CA THR A 295 -14.54 2.12 -3.76
C THR A 295 -13.22 2.89 -3.90
N ILE A 296 -12.92 3.42 -5.08
CA ILE A 296 -11.71 4.23 -5.32
C ILE A 296 -11.77 5.53 -4.54
N LEU A 297 -12.90 6.23 -4.64
CA LEU A 297 -13.14 7.45 -3.90
C LEU A 297 -12.96 7.19 -2.41
N GLU A 298 -13.57 6.16 -1.82
CA GLU A 298 -13.34 5.80 -0.40
C GLU A 298 -11.86 5.54 -0.09
N GLY A 299 -11.16 4.78 -0.94
CA GLY A 299 -9.74 4.50 -0.75
C GLY A 299 -8.84 5.75 -0.85
N LEU A 300 -9.24 6.75 -1.63
CA LEU A 300 -8.51 8.02 -1.81
C LEU A 300 -8.94 9.09 -0.79
N LEU A 301 -10.22 9.15 -0.40
CA LEU A 301 -10.88 10.29 0.28
C LEU A 301 -10.79 10.32 1.81
N LEU A 302 -10.45 9.23 2.49
CA LEU A 302 -10.56 9.22 3.96
C LEU A 302 -9.70 10.33 4.60
N PRO A 303 -10.22 11.06 5.59
CA PRO A 303 -9.48 12.10 6.31
C PRO A 303 -8.43 11.51 7.26
#